data_AF-A0A8T5PIT1-F1
#
_entry.id   AF-A0A8T5PIT1-F1
#
_cell.length_a   1.000
_cell.length_b   1.000
_cell.length_c   1.000
_cell.angle_alpha   90.00
_cell.angle_beta   90.00
_cell.angle_gamma   90.00
#
_symmetry.space_group_name_H-M   'P 1'
#
loop_
_entity.id
_entity.type
_entity.pdbx_description
1 polymer ?
#
loop_
_entity_poly.entity_id
_entity_poly.type
_entity_poly.pdbx_seq_one_letter_code
_entity_poly.pdbx_strand_id
1 'polypeptide(L)'
;MKRKKGFIKTVEAILASFLLFFILLFLLSSEEKREEYELSLLAVIGRDALASLDKAGILRNLVLNNDLIGLRNEIYKIIPSNARAEIEILHLNKNVIKIGCNCSYEERERFKRMVAINYPEDALFYFRGKNIKLEILENSSLDEMKDANVIAFFGCRDLSNYYNYLDEGKSFLMISTVACENNLFNLTPKIGSAESFIINQNSLEPFRIGEYFVDTRINVYNNSVFWVRENSHALNIYLDNNSIPYVTYDNNQGLRYYKGDVMIIDNTRIKIDDIVIDYSTGRVFAEIRIIDRNYEFYFQPSMLVDANEKSLLISFNGYAASQLNYYITRYSNGKAAWINDYSEERTDLNQLMKAIILWLSENIGYKEEKLKNYVTVYYIVSGNFDFEPYMIKMNLWYIY
;
A
#
# COMPACT_ATOMS: atom_id res chain seq x y z
N MET A 1 -74.98 -41.00 30.08
CA MET A 1 -74.18 -39.85 29.59
C MET A 1 -72.68 -39.85 29.98
N LYS A 2 -72.21 -40.60 30.98
CA LYS A 2 -70.77 -40.60 31.39
C LYS A 2 -69.79 -41.19 30.36
N ARG A 3 -70.21 -42.14 29.49
CA ARG A 3 -69.36 -42.75 28.45
C ARG A 3 -68.88 -41.77 27.36
N LYS A 4 -69.66 -40.73 27.03
CA LYS A 4 -69.28 -39.74 25.99
C LYS A 4 -68.15 -38.81 26.44
N LYS A 5 -67.99 -38.56 27.75
CA LYS A 5 -66.90 -37.72 28.28
C LYS A 5 -65.53 -38.40 28.21
N GLY A 6 -65.49 -39.74 28.31
CA GLY A 6 -64.25 -40.50 28.16
C GLY A 6 -63.71 -40.43 26.74
N PHE A 7 -64.58 -40.62 25.75
CA PHE A 7 -64.22 -40.58 24.33
C PHE A 7 -63.66 -39.22 23.90
N ILE A 8 -64.27 -38.11 24.35
CA ILE A 8 -63.81 -36.76 24.05
C ILE A 8 -62.39 -36.53 24.59
N LYS A 9 -62.12 -36.95 25.83
CA LYS A 9 -60.78 -36.83 26.42
C LYS A 9 -59.72 -37.65 25.67
N THR A 10 -60.08 -38.82 25.15
CA THR A 10 -59.17 -39.64 24.35
C THR A 10 -58.83 -38.97 23.02
N VAL A 11 -59.83 -38.41 22.33
CA VAL A 11 -59.64 -37.68 21.07
C VAL A 11 -58.81 -36.42 21.28
N GLU A 12 -59.04 -35.69 22.36
CA GLU A 12 -58.28 -34.49 22.74
C GLU A 12 -56.81 -34.82 23.04
N ALA A 13 -56.54 -35.93 23.74
CA ALA A 13 -55.17 -36.39 23.99
C ALA A 13 -54.45 -36.81 22.69
N ILE A 14 -55.14 -37.45 21.76
CA ILE A 14 -54.59 -37.82 20.45
C ILE A 14 -54.26 -36.56 19.63
N LEU A 15 -55.17 -35.59 19.58
CA LEU A 15 -54.95 -34.32 18.88
C LEU A 15 -53.79 -33.52 19.50
N ALA A 16 -53.72 -33.45 20.83
CA ALA A 16 -52.61 -32.80 21.52
C ALA A 16 -51.28 -33.48 21.24
N SER A 17 -51.26 -34.81 21.15
CA SER A 17 -50.05 -35.59 20.80
C SER A 17 -49.61 -35.35 19.36
N PHE A 18 -50.56 -35.29 18.41
CA PHE A 18 -50.27 -34.94 17.02
C PHE A 18 -49.72 -33.52 16.90
N LEU A 19 -50.33 -32.56 17.61
CA LEU A 19 -49.90 -31.17 17.58
C LEU A 19 -48.49 -31.02 18.16
N LEU A 20 -48.20 -31.68 19.28
CA LEU A 20 -46.85 -31.77 19.85
C LEU A 20 -45.84 -32.39 18.88
N PHE A 21 -46.23 -33.45 18.18
CA PHE A 21 -45.36 -34.11 17.20
C PHE A 21 -45.06 -33.21 15.99
N PHE A 22 -46.05 -32.47 15.48
CA PHE A 22 -45.83 -31.50 14.40
C PHE A 22 -44.98 -30.31 14.83
N ILE A 23 -45.17 -29.80 16.06
CA ILE A 23 -44.32 -28.74 16.62
C ILE A 23 -42.88 -29.25 16.78
N LEU A 24 -42.69 -30.49 17.25
CA LEU A 24 -41.37 -31.11 17.35
C LEU A 24 -40.72 -31.33 15.99
N LEU A 25 -41.46 -31.81 14.97
CA LEU A 25 -40.95 -31.94 13.61
C LEU A 25 -40.53 -30.60 13.01
N PHE A 26 -41.31 -29.54 13.25
CA PHE A 26 -41.00 -28.20 12.80
C PHE A 26 -39.75 -27.63 13.50
N LEU A 27 -39.62 -27.86 14.81
CA LEU A 27 -38.44 -27.44 15.59
C LEU A 27 -37.18 -28.29 15.30
N LEU A 28 -37.35 -29.56 14.92
CA LEU A 28 -36.26 -30.49 14.58
C LEU A 28 -35.86 -30.44 13.11
N SER A 29 -36.67 -29.79 12.24
CA SER A 29 -36.29 -29.46 10.88
C SER A 29 -35.27 -28.31 10.89
N SER A 30 -34.12 -28.53 11.51
CA SER A 30 -33.00 -27.59 11.50
C SER A 30 -32.39 -27.56 10.10
N GLU A 31 -32.82 -26.62 9.27
CA GLU A 31 -32.21 -26.33 7.96
C GLU A 31 -30.80 -25.70 8.09
N GLU A 32 -30.35 -25.33 9.28
CA GLU A 32 -29.16 -24.48 9.45
C GLU A 32 -27.78 -25.15 9.32
N LYS A 33 -27.65 -26.49 9.33
CA LYS A 33 -26.31 -27.13 9.32
C LYS A 33 -25.71 -27.40 7.94
N ARG A 34 -26.52 -27.42 6.89
CA ARG A 34 -26.04 -27.78 5.55
C ARG A 34 -25.26 -26.65 4.91
N GLU A 35 -25.70 -25.42 5.11
CA GLU A 35 -25.09 -24.22 4.55
C GLU A 35 -23.69 -23.96 5.13
N GLU A 36 -23.50 -24.09 6.44
CA GLU A 36 -22.18 -23.93 7.07
C GLU A 36 -21.16 -24.99 6.59
N TYR A 37 -21.61 -26.24 6.41
CA TYR A 37 -20.74 -27.32 5.92
C TYR A 37 -20.34 -27.11 4.45
N GLU A 38 -21.30 -26.76 3.60
CA GLU A 38 -21.06 -26.47 2.18
C GLU A 38 -20.11 -25.28 2.02
N LEU A 39 -20.29 -24.20 2.79
CA LEU A 39 -19.38 -23.05 2.80
C LEU A 39 -17.98 -23.39 3.34
N SER A 40 -17.89 -24.22 4.39
CA SER A 40 -16.60 -24.67 4.92
C SER A 40 -15.81 -25.48 3.89
N LEU A 41 -16.47 -26.38 3.17
CA LEU A 41 -15.86 -27.14 2.09
C LEU A 41 -15.37 -26.22 0.96
N LEU A 42 -16.19 -25.23 0.59
CA LEU A 42 -15.84 -24.25 -0.44
C LEU A 42 -14.60 -23.42 -0.03
N ALA A 43 -14.45 -23.09 1.25
CA ALA A 43 -13.27 -22.40 1.78
C ALA A 43 -11.99 -23.22 1.63
N VAL A 44 -12.05 -24.53 1.93
CA VAL A 44 -10.92 -25.46 1.75
C VAL A 44 -10.54 -25.54 0.28
N ILE A 45 -11.52 -25.76 -0.60
CA ILE A 45 -11.29 -25.82 -2.05
C ILE A 45 -10.66 -24.51 -2.56
N GLY A 46 -11.17 -23.37 -2.10
CA GLY A 46 -10.62 -22.07 -2.47
C GLY A 46 -9.16 -21.90 -2.05
N ARG A 47 -8.81 -22.29 -0.82
CA ARG A 47 -7.43 -22.22 -0.32
C ARG A 47 -6.51 -23.16 -1.11
N ASP A 48 -6.96 -24.38 -1.37
CA ASP A 48 -6.18 -25.38 -2.11
C ASP A 48 -5.98 -24.97 -3.57
N ALA A 49 -6.99 -24.34 -4.19
CA ALA A 49 -6.87 -23.77 -5.53
C ALA A 49 -5.80 -22.68 -5.59
N LEU A 50 -5.84 -21.70 -4.68
CA LEU A 50 -4.84 -20.63 -4.62
C LEU A 50 -3.43 -21.18 -4.34
N ALA A 51 -3.30 -22.11 -3.39
CA ALA A 51 -2.03 -22.76 -3.07
C ALA A 51 -1.46 -23.56 -4.25
N SER A 52 -2.32 -24.24 -5.02
CA SER A 52 -1.90 -25.01 -6.19
C SER A 52 -1.41 -24.11 -7.33
N LEU A 53 -2.14 -23.01 -7.60
CA LEU A 53 -1.75 -22.03 -8.62
C LEU A 53 -0.46 -21.29 -8.25
N ASP A 54 -0.25 -21.00 -6.97
CA ASP A 54 0.98 -20.39 -6.47
C ASP A 54 2.19 -21.33 -6.62
N LYS A 55 2.06 -22.59 -6.18
CA LYS A 55 3.11 -23.61 -6.35
C LYS A 55 3.48 -23.87 -7.82
N ALA A 56 2.51 -23.72 -8.73
CA ALA A 56 2.74 -23.84 -10.17
C ALA A 56 3.38 -22.59 -10.80
N GLY A 57 3.53 -21.49 -10.05
CA GLY A 57 4.01 -20.19 -10.55
C GLY A 57 3.00 -19.44 -11.43
N ILE A 58 1.82 -20.02 -11.67
CA ILE A 58 0.76 -19.45 -12.52
C ILE A 58 0.22 -18.18 -11.88
N LEU A 59 -0.06 -18.24 -10.58
CA LEU A 59 -0.64 -17.14 -9.82
C LEU A 59 0.23 -15.89 -9.90
N ARG A 60 1.54 -16.03 -9.61
CA ARG A 60 2.51 -14.93 -9.70
C ARG A 60 2.59 -14.33 -11.10
N ASN A 61 2.66 -15.16 -12.14
CA ASN A 61 2.75 -14.68 -13.52
C ASN A 61 1.51 -13.86 -13.93
N LEU A 62 0.32 -14.34 -13.58
CA LEU A 62 -0.93 -13.64 -13.90
C LEU A 62 -1.05 -12.32 -13.13
N VAL A 63 -0.67 -12.30 -11.84
CA VAL A 63 -0.67 -11.07 -11.02
C VAL A 63 0.38 -10.05 -11.49
N LEU A 64 1.55 -10.50 -11.92
CA LEU A 64 2.59 -9.64 -12.50
C LEU A 64 2.11 -8.97 -13.80
N ASN A 65 1.45 -9.75 -14.65
CA ASN A 65 0.91 -9.27 -15.92
C ASN A 65 -0.42 -8.51 -15.79
N ASN A 66 -0.93 -8.32 -14.57
CA ASN A 66 -2.24 -7.71 -14.30
C ASN A 66 -3.40 -8.43 -15.01
N ASP A 67 -3.29 -9.75 -15.19
CA ASP A 67 -4.29 -10.58 -15.87
C ASP A 67 -5.26 -11.23 -14.87
N LEU A 68 -6.15 -10.40 -14.30
CA LEU A 68 -7.19 -10.85 -13.38
C LEU A 68 -8.21 -11.79 -14.04
N ILE A 69 -8.43 -11.65 -15.35
CA ILE A 69 -9.35 -12.51 -16.11
C ILE A 69 -8.76 -13.90 -16.26
N GLY A 70 -7.48 -14.00 -16.63
CA GLY A 70 -6.74 -15.26 -16.66
C GLY A 70 -6.72 -15.93 -15.30
N LEU A 71 -6.45 -15.18 -14.23
CA LEU A 71 -6.47 -15.73 -12.86
C LEU A 71 -7.84 -16.30 -12.51
N ARG A 72 -8.91 -15.57 -12.81
CA ARG A 72 -10.29 -16.03 -12.60
C ARG A 72 -10.60 -17.30 -13.41
N ASN A 73 -10.14 -17.37 -14.65
CA ASN A 73 -10.32 -18.56 -15.50
C ASN A 73 -9.59 -19.78 -14.95
N GLU A 74 -8.37 -19.62 -14.44
CA GLU A 74 -7.63 -20.73 -13.81
C GLU A 74 -8.31 -21.20 -12.52
N ILE A 75 -8.84 -20.28 -11.69
CA ILE A 75 -9.60 -20.65 -10.50
C ILE A 75 -10.88 -21.41 -10.87
N TYR A 76 -11.60 -20.98 -11.92
CA TYR A 76 -12.82 -21.65 -12.39
C TYR A 76 -12.60 -23.06 -12.96
N LYS A 77 -11.36 -23.44 -13.29
CA LYS A 77 -11.04 -24.83 -13.65
C LYS A 77 -10.95 -25.75 -12.43
N ILE A 78 -10.71 -25.19 -11.24
CA ILE A 78 -10.45 -25.95 -10.00
C ILE A 78 -11.69 -26.00 -9.11
N ILE A 79 -12.42 -24.89 -8.98
CA ILE A 79 -13.62 -24.84 -8.12
C ILE A 79 -14.82 -25.54 -8.78
N PRO A 80 -15.83 -25.97 -8.01
CA PRO A 80 -17.04 -26.60 -8.54
C PRO A 80 -17.76 -25.72 -9.58
N SER A 81 -18.38 -26.33 -10.59
CA SER A 81 -19.07 -25.59 -11.67
C SER A 81 -20.27 -24.76 -11.20
N ASN A 82 -20.88 -25.17 -10.08
CA ASN A 82 -21.95 -24.45 -9.40
C ASN A 82 -21.44 -23.41 -8.39
N ALA A 83 -20.13 -23.18 -8.31
CA ALA A 83 -19.55 -22.12 -7.49
C ALA A 83 -19.17 -20.90 -8.33
N ARG A 84 -19.09 -19.74 -7.67
CA ARG A 84 -18.48 -18.52 -8.20
C ARG A 84 -17.41 -18.01 -7.27
N ALA A 85 -16.50 -17.22 -7.85
CA ALA A 85 -15.40 -16.61 -7.14
C ALA A 85 -15.27 -15.15 -7.56
N GLU A 86 -15.15 -14.28 -6.57
CA GLU A 86 -14.64 -12.93 -6.73
C GLU A 86 -13.24 -12.88 -6.11
N ILE A 87 -12.29 -12.27 -6.81
CA ILE A 87 -10.87 -12.27 -6.45
C ILE A 87 -10.42 -10.82 -6.38
N GLU A 88 -9.82 -10.47 -5.25
CA GLU A 88 -9.20 -9.18 -5.02
C GLU A 88 -7.75 -9.39 -4.60
N ILE A 89 -6.86 -8.57 -5.14
CA ILE A 89 -5.44 -8.56 -4.79
C ILE A 89 -5.18 -7.37 -3.88
N LEU A 90 -4.71 -7.67 -2.67
CA LEU A 90 -4.40 -6.73 -1.60
C LEU A 90 -2.88 -6.59 -1.42
N HIS A 91 -2.47 -5.44 -0.89
CA HIS A 91 -1.07 -5.09 -0.59
C HIS A 91 -0.15 -5.15 -1.81
N LEU A 92 -0.68 -4.83 -2.99
CA LEU A 92 0.06 -4.75 -4.24
C LEU A 92 -0.14 -3.37 -4.87
N ASN A 93 0.95 -2.77 -5.33
CA ASN A 93 0.87 -1.50 -6.05
C ASN A 93 0.22 -1.66 -7.43
N LYS A 94 -0.56 -0.66 -7.82
CA LYS A 94 -1.09 -0.53 -9.19
C LYS A 94 0.04 -0.18 -10.16
N ASN A 95 -0.06 -0.68 -11.39
CA ASN A 95 0.90 -0.32 -12.45
C ASN A 95 0.80 1.16 -12.84
N VAL A 96 -0.37 1.79 -12.65
CA VAL A 96 -0.56 3.23 -12.82
C VAL A 96 -1.09 3.80 -11.51
N ILE A 97 -0.32 4.68 -10.90
CA ILE A 97 -0.69 5.41 -9.69
C ILE A 97 -1.06 6.82 -10.10
N LYS A 98 -2.36 7.12 -10.08
CA LYS A 98 -2.88 8.45 -10.34
C LYS A 98 -2.78 9.30 -9.08
N ILE A 99 -2.13 10.45 -9.17
CA ILE A 99 -1.94 11.38 -8.06
C ILE A 99 -2.71 12.66 -8.37
N GLY A 100 -3.76 12.93 -7.62
CA GLY A 100 -4.44 14.22 -7.62
C GLY A 100 -3.62 15.22 -6.80
N CYS A 101 -3.64 16.50 -7.18
CA CYS A 101 -2.95 17.55 -6.43
C CYS A 101 -3.86 18.77 -6.28
N ASN A 102 -4.31 19.04 -5.06
CA ASN A 102 -5.04 20.27 -4.74
C ASN A 102 -4.02 21.37 -4.45
N CYS A 103 -3.37 21.82 -5.53
CA CYS A 103 -2.20 22.67 -5.49
C CYS A 103 -2.17 23.61 -6.69
N SER A 104 -1.40 24.69 -6.59
CA SER A 104 -1.11 25.58 -7.71
C SER A 104 -0.31 24.88 -8.80
N TYR A 105 -0.22 25.48 -9.99
CA TYR A 105 0.63 24.96 -11.06
C TYR A 105 2.10 24.87 -10.61
N GLU A 106 2.61 25.89 -9.91
CA GLU A 106 3.98 25.91 -9.41
C GLU A 106 4.23 24.79 -8.38
N GLU A 107 3.30 24.57 -7.45
CA GLU A 107 3.37 23.49 -6.47
C GLU A 107 3.31 22.11 -7.13
N ARG A 108 2.58 21.98 -8.24
CA ARG A 108 2.53 20.74 -9.02
C ARG A 108 3.85 20.44 -9.72
N GLU A 109 4.44 21.44 -10.38
CA GLU A 109 5.76 21.29 -10.98
C GLU A 109 6.83 21.02 -9.92
N ARG A 110 6.69 21.63 -8.74
CA ARG A 110 7.49 21.31 -7.57
C ARG A 110 7.33 19.85 -7.13
N PHE A 111 6.09 19.38 -7.01
CA PHE A 111 5.79 18.00 -6.64
C PHE A 111 6.39 17.00 -7.63
N LYS A 112 6.27 17.26 -8.94
CA LYS A 112 6.91 16.46 -10.00
C LYS A 112 8.41 16.26 -9.74
N ARG A 113 9.13 17.34 -9.42
CA ARG A 113 10.57 17.27 -9.10
C ARG A 113 10.83 16.48 -7.81
N MET A 114 10.03 16.68 -6.76
CA MET A 114 10.13 15.94 -5.50
C MET A 114 9.99 14.42 -5.67
N VAL A 115 9.17 13.97 -6.63
CA VAL A 115 9.01 12.53 -6.95
C VAL A 115 9.91 12.07 -8.11
N ALA A 116 10.90 12.89 -8.48
CA ALA A 116 11.88 12.65 -9.54
C ALA A 116 11.28 12.48 -10.95
N ILE A 117 10.18 13.15 -11.25
CA ILE A 117 9.56 13.22 -12.59
C ILE A 117 9.92 14.57 -13.22
N ASN A 118 11.13 14.68 -13.79
CA ASN A 118 11.52 15.93 -14.48
C ASN A 118 11.16 15.89 -15.96
N TYR A 119 11.08 14.69 -16.54
CA TYR A 119 10.64 14.43 -17.90
C TYR A 119 9.47 13.45 -17.92
N PRO A 120 8.59 13.46 -18.95
CA PRO A 120 7.47 12.52 -19.05
C PRO A 120 7.88 11.04 -18.96
N GLU A 121 9.06 10.70 -19.45
CA GLU A 121 9.61 9.34 -19.42
C GLU A 121 10.00 8.90 -18.00
N ASP A 122 10.39 9.84 -17.14
CA ASP A 122 10.79 9.55 -15.74
C ASP A 122 9.60 9.13 -14.88
N ALA A 123 8.38 9.35 -15.37
CA ALA A 123 7.16 8.93 -14.70
C ALA A 123 7.03 7.41 -14.61
N LEU A 124 7.72 6.66 -15.48
CA LEU A 124 7.76 5.20 -15.51
C LEU A 124 9.05 4.69 -14.86
N PHE A 125 8.94 3.84 -13.84
CA PHE A 125 10.10 3.26 -13.17
C PHE A 125 9.84 1.81 -12.77
N TYR A 126 10.92 1.04 -12.60
CA TYR A 126 10.84 -0.35 -12.17
C TYR A 126 10.89 -0.44 -10.65
N PHE A 127 9.87 -1.05 -10.06
CA PHE A 127 9.76 -1.27 -8.63
C PHE A 127 9.26 -2.69 -8.39
N ARG A 128 10.07 -3.48 -7.66
CA ARG A 128 9.75 -4.85 -7.21
C ARG A 128 9.05 -5.70 -8.27
N GLY A 129 9.69 -5.87 -9.42
CA GLY A 129 9.19 -6.80 -10.44
C GLY A 129 8.30 -6.14 -11.49
N LYS A 130 7.88 -4.90 -11.26
CA LYS A 130 6.84 -4.22 -12.06
C LYS A 130 7.28 -2.86 -12.56
N ASN A 131 6.75 -2.48 -13.72
CA ASN A 131 6.81 -1.11 -14.20
C ASN A 131 5.64 -0.33 -13.58
N ILE A 132 5.97 0.68 -12.77
CA ILE A 132 5.02 1.59 -12.16
C ILE A 132 5.11 2.93 -12.87
N LYS A 133 3.96 3.47 -13.27
CA LYS A 133 3.80 4.81 -13.80
C LYS A 133 3.13 5.71 -12.77
N LEU A 134 3.75 6.82 -12.41
CA LEU A 134 3.10 7.90 -11.68
C LEU A 134 2.42 8.84 -12.68
N GLU A 135 1.15 9.14 -12.49
CA GLU A 135 0.40 10.05 -13.33
C GLU A 135 -0.17 11.17 -12.47
N ILE A 136 0.43 12.37 -12.56
CA ILE A 136 -0.04 13.54 -11.82
C ILE A 136 -1.16 14.18 -12.63
N LEU A 137 -2.37 14.21 -12.07
CA LEU A 137 -3.55 14.74 -12.73
C LEU A 137 -3.46 16.26 -12.86
N GLU A 138 -3.90 16.80 -14.00
CA GLU A 138 -3.86 18.24 -14.28
C GLU A 138 -4.95 19.03 -13.55
N ASN A 139 -5.98 18.35 -13.08
CA ASN A 139 -7.13 18.97 -12.45
C ASN A 139 -6.84 19.25 -10.97
N SER A 140 -7.21 20.45 -10.52
CA SER A 140 -7.05 20.88 -9.12
C SER A 140 -8.34 20.77 -8.29
N SER A 141 -9.49 20.52 -8.93
CA SER A 141 -10.76 20.35 -8.24
C SER A 141 -10.91 18.93 -7.69
N LEU A 142 -11.43 18.82 -6.47
CA LEU A 142 -11.55 17.53 -5.78
C LEU A 142 -12.57 16.60 -6.44
N ASP A 143 -13.64 17.17 -6.99
CA ASP A 143 -14.68 16.44 -7.72
C ASP A 143 -14.13 15.73 -8.97
N GLU A 144 -13.06 16.30 -9.57
CA GLU A 144 -12.35 15.73 -10.70
C GLU A 144 -11.23 14.75 -10.28
N MET A 145 -10.89 14.69 -8.99
CA MET A 145 -9.89 13.75 -8.43
C MET A 145 -10.49 12.41 -8.00
N LYS A 146 -11.73 12.09 -8.38
CA LYS A 146 -12.37 10.79 -8.07
C LYS A 146 -11.57 9.59 -8.56
N ASP A 147 -10.77 9.75 -9.60
CA ASP A 147 -9.92 8.68 -10.13
C ASP A 147 -8.54 8.58 -9.49
N ALA A 148 -8.18 9.54 -8.63
CA ALA A 148 -6.90 9.55 -7.94
C ALA A 148 -6.79 8.37 -6.97
N ASN A 149 -5.58 7.80 -6.88
CA ASN A 149 -5.21 6.82 -5.86
C ASN A 149 -4.65 7.52 -4.63
N VAL A 150 -3.87 8.58 -4.84
CA VAL A 150 -3.32 9.45 -3.80
C VAL A 150 -3.72 10.89 -4.11
N ILE A 151 -4.12 11.65 -3.10
CA ILE A 151 -4.40 13.09 -3.24
C ILE A 151 -3.38 13.85 -2.38
N ALA A 152 -2.57 14.66 -3.06
CA ALA A 152 -1.52 15.48 -2.45
C ALA A 152 -2.03 16.89 -2.12
N PHE A 153 -1.63 17.38 -0.94
CA PHE A 153 -1.87 18.73 -0.46
C PHE A 153 -0.55 19.40 -0.06
N PHE A 154 -0.44 20.68 -0.38
CA PHE A 154 0.66 21.54 0.08
C PHE A 154 0.21 22.45 1.21
N GLY A 155 1.10 22.62 2.19
CA GLY A 155 0.89 23.39 3.41
C GLY A 155 0.00 22.68 4.43
N CYS A 156 -0.23 23.35 5.56
CA CYS A 156 -1.12 22.86 6.61
C CYS A 156 -2.58 23.09 6.22
N ARG A 157 -3.35 22.02 6.02
CA ARG A 157 -4.78 22.09 5.67
C ARG A 157 -5.61 21.24 6.63
N ASP A 158 -6.80 21.72 6.98
CA ASP A 158 -7.80 20.91 7.66
C ASP A 158 -8.42 19.93 6.66
N LEU A 159 -8.17 18.64 6.85
CA LEU A 159 -8.69 17.57 6.01
C LEU A 159 -9.97 16.92 6.56
N SER A 160 -10.58 17.47 7.62
CA SER A 160 -11.81 16.94 8.22
C SER A 160 -12.94 16.77 7.20
N ASN A 161 -13.04 17.67 6.22
CA ASN A 161 -14.03 17.61 5.15
C ASN A 161 -13.80 16.45 4.16
N TYR A 162 -12.65 15.77 4.22
CA TYR A 162 -12.29 14.67 3.33
C TYR A 162 -12.34 13.29 3.99
N TYR A 163 -12.80 13.21 5.24
CA TYR A 163 -12.86 11.94 5.98
C TYR A 163 -13.66 10.86 5.24
N ASN A 164 -14.77 11.24 4.60
CA ASN A 164 -15.58 10.30 3.81
C ASN A 164 -14.79 9.67 2.64
N TYR A 165 -13.91 10.44 1.98
CA TYR A 165 -13.08 9.91 0.89
C TYR A 165 -12.03 8.92 1.41
N LEU A 166 -11.51 9.15 2.63
CA LEU A 166 -10.62 8.22 3.29
C LEU A 166 -11.34 6.88 3.58
N ASP A 167 -12.59 6.94 4.03
CA ASP A 167 -13.44 5.75 4.26
C ASP A 167 -13.80 5.02 2.95
N GLU A 168 -13.93 5.76 1.84
CA GLU A 168 -14.10 5.20 0.47
C GLU A 168 -12.83 4.53 -0.08
N GLY A 169 -11.72 4.69 0.63
CA GLY A 169 -10.42 4.11 0.35
C GLY A 169 -9.48 4.95 -0.51
N LYS A 170 -9.66 6.27 -0.47
CA LYS A 170 -8.66 7.22 -0.98
C LYS A 170 -7.53 7.38 0.02
N SER A 171 -6.36 7.68 -0.52
CA SER A 171 -5.18 7.98 0.29
C SER A 171 -4.77 9.44 0.17
N PHE A 172 -4.27 10.01 1.25
CA PHE A 172 -3.88 11.42 1.33
C PHE A 172 -2.41 11.58 1.67
N LEU A 173 -1.79 12.57 1.04
CA LEU A 173 -0.42 12.99 1.29
C LEU A 173 -0.41 14.49 1.56
N MET A 174 0.10 14.93 2.70
CA MET A 174 0.30 16.34 2.99
C MET A 174 1.79 16.66 3.07
N ILE A 175 2.19 17.76 2.44
CA ILE A 175 3.59 18.18 2.36
C ILE A 175 3.65 19.62 2.87
N SER A 176 4.38 19.83 3.96
CA SER A 176 4.54 21.16 4.54
C SER A 176 6.02 21.48 4.75
N THR A 177 6.39 22.73 4.49
CA THR A 177 7.71 23.28 4.80
C THR A 177 7.77 23.89 6.21
N VAL A 178 6.64 23.91 6.92
CA VAL A 178 6.51 24.42 8.29
C VAL A 178 5.81 23.38 9.16
N ALA A 179 6.15 23.35 10.46
CA ALA A 179 5.45 22.51 11.42
C ALA A 179 3.94 22.83 11.45
N CYS A 180 3.11 21.83 11.15
CA CYS A 180 1.66 21.94 11.27
C CYS A 180 1.24 21.58 12.70
N GLU A 181 1.01 22.58 13.55
CA GLU A 181 0.74 22.36 14.98
C GLU A 181 -0.70 21.89 15.31
N ASN A 182 -1.62 21.69 14.35
CA ASN A 182 -2.99 21.30 14.68
C ASN A 182 -3.64 20.31 13.69
N ASN A 183 -4.12 19.20 14.26
CA ASN A 183 -5.19 18.28 13.85
C ASN A 183 -5.54 18.25 12.35
N LEU A 184 -4.81 17.44 11.58
CA LEU A 184 -5.08 17.18 10.15
C LEU A 184 -6.55 16.79 9.88
N PHE A 185 -7.25 16.23 10.86
CA PHE A 185 -8.65 15.78 10.77
C PHE A 185 -9.52 16.23 11.95
N ASN A 186 -9.17 17.33 12.65
CA ASN A 186 -9.78 17.68 13.95
C ASN A 186 -9.71 16.54 15.00
N LEU A 187 -8.84 15.56 14.80
CA LEU A 187 -8.52 14.54 15.79
C LEU A 187 -7.88 15.23 16.99
N THR A 188 -8.53 15.17 18.13
CA THR A 188 -7.97 15.75 19.36
C THR A 188 -6.80 14.86 19.76
N PRO A 189 -5.55 15.36 19.81
CA PRO A 189 -4.42 14.55 20.23
C PRO A 189 -4.69 14.10 21.65
N LYS A 190 -4.93 12.81 21.85
CA LYS A 190 -4.96 12.26 23.20
C LYS A 190 -3.53 12.20 23.70
N ILE A 191 -3.28 12.83 24.84
CA ILE A 191 -2.01 12.67 25.57
C ILE A 191 -1.93 11.20 26.00
N GLY A 192 -1.22 10.41 25.20
CA GLY A 192 -0.79 9.06 25.54
C GLY A 192 0.72 9.04 25.68
N SER A 193 1.24 8.30 26.66
CA SER A 193 2.67 7.95 26.67
C SER A 193 2.95 7.10 25.44
N ALA A 194 3.72 7.61 24.48
CA ALA A 194 4.30 6.79 23.45
C ALA A 194 5.21 5.75 24.12
N GLU A 195 4.76 4.51 24.25
CA GLU A 195 5.66 3.41 24.51
C GLU A 195 6.62 3.35 23.31
N SER A 196 7.92 3.40 23.58
CA SER A 196 8.96 3.29 22.56
C SER A 196 8.73 2.04 21.72
N PHE A 197 8.28 2.20 20.47
CA PHE A 197 8.27 1.10 19.52
C PHE A 197 9.70 0.91 19.03
N ILE A 198 10.36 -0.10 19.58
CA ILE A 198 11.54 -0.68 18.93
C ILE A 198 11.02 -1.33 17.65
N ILE A 199 11.63 -1.02 16.49
CA ILE A 199 11.39 -1.73 15.23
C ILE A 199 11.88 -3.16 15.44
N ASN A 200 11.02 -4.00 16.01
CA ASN A 200 11.28 -5.42 16.16
C ASN A 200 10.85 -6.07 14.85
N GLN A 201 11.79 -6.74 14.18
CA GLN A 201 11.62 -7.36 12.85
C GLN A 201 10.46 -8.37 12.74
N ASN A 202 9.79 -8.68 13.85
CA ASN A 202 8.71 -9.65 13.95
C ASN A 202 7.32 -9.05 14.15
N SER A 203 7.14 -7.72 14.25
CA SER A 203 5.79 -7.14 14.25
C SER A 203 5.26 -7.07 12.81
N LEU A 204 4.50 -8.09 12.43
CA LEU A 204 3.57 -8.03 11.31
C LEU A 204 2.65 -6.83 11.51
N GLU A 205 2.61 -5.91 10.53
CA GLU A 205 1.69 -4.76 10.42
C GLU A 205 2.05 -3.57 11.34
N PRO A 206 2.40 -2.34 10.86
CA PRO A 206 2.18 -1.77 9.53
C PRO A 206 3.33 -0.83 9.08
N PHE A 207 4.56 -1.33 8.94
CA PHE A 207 5.68 -0.46 8.53
C PHE A 207 6.57 -1.12 7.48
N ARG A 208 6.05 -1.21 6.26
CA ARG A 208 6.87 -1.55 5.09
C ARG A 208 7.55 -0.33 4.47
N ILE A 209 7.31 0.90 4.93
CA ILE A 209 7.84 2.10 4.26
C ILE A 209 9.37 2.08 4.21
N GLY A 210 10.07 1.54 5.22
CA GLY A 210 11.52 1.32 5.14
C GLY A 210 11.93 0.34 4.03
N GLU A 211 11.12 -0.70 3.76
CA GLU A 211 11.34 -1.60 2.64
C GLU A 211 11.05 -0.91 1.29
N TYR A 212 9.97 -0.11 1.21
CA TYR A 212 9.68 0.72 0.03
C TYR A 212 10.83 1.70 -0.22
N PHE A 213 11.35 2.33 0.82
CA PHE A 213 12.43 3.29 0.76
C PHE A 213 13.65 2.68 0.08
N VAL A 214 14.18 1.56 0.60
CA VAL A 214 15.40 0.95 0.02
C VAL A 214 15.22 0.44 -1.41
N ASP A 215 13.99 0.17 -1.82
CA ASP A 215 13.65 -0.30 -3.16
C ASP A 215 13.30 0.84 -4.14
N THR A 216 13.07 2.06 -3.65
CA THR A 216 12.62 3.20 -4.45
C THR A 216 13.80 3.95 -5.06
N ARG A 217 13.75 4.11 -6.38
CA ARG A 217 14.78 4.79 -7.17
C ARG A 217 14.53 6.29 -7.28
N ILE A 218 15.63 7.05 -7.26
CA ILE A 218 15.66 8.49 -7.50
C ILE A 218 16.66 8.85 -8.59
N ASN A 219 16.35 9.91 -9.33
CA ASN A 219 17.24 10.47 -10.35
C ASN A 219 18.06 11.60 -9.74
N VAL A 220 19.39 11.51 -9.84
CA VAL A 220 20.31 12.58 -9.50
C VAL A 220 20.98 13.09 -10.77
N TYR A 221 20.69 14.33 -11.15
CA TYR A 221 21.20 14.93 -12.38
C TYR A 221 22.68 15.28 -12.27
N ASN A 222 23.35 15.32 -13.41
CA ASN A 222 24.76 15.68 -13.48
C ASN A 222 25.01 17.06 -12.85
N ASN A 223 26.12 17.20 -12.11
CA ASN A 223 26.50 18.40 -11.38
C ASN A 223 25.45 18.86 -10.35
N SER A 224 24.59 17.95 -9.88
CA SER A 224 23.61 18.24 -8.85
C SER A 224 24.11 17.81 -7.48
N VAL A 225 23.57 18.47 -6.46
CA VAL A 225 23.76 18.07 -5.07
C VAL A 225 22.81 16.92 -4.77
N PHE A 226 23.33 15.85 -4.17
CA PHE A 226 22.51 14.82 -3.54
C PHE A 226 22.83 14.76 -2.04
N TRP A 227 21.78 14.56 -1.27
CA TRP A 227 21.85 14.49 0.18
C TRP A 227 21.79 13.05 0.64
N VAL A 228 22.70 12.72 1.55
CA VAL A 228 22.75 11.45 2.27
C VAL A 228 22.83 11.79 3.74
N ARG A 229 21.82 11.36 4.49
CA ARG A 229 21.60 11.72 5.89
C ARG A 229 21.56 13.23 6.05
N GLU A 230 22.63 13.80 6.55
CA GLU A 230 22.77 15.21 6.90
C GLU A 230 23.75 15.97 6.00
N ASN A 231 24.45 15.24 5.13
CA ASN A 231 25.51 15.79 4.33
C ASN A 231 25.07 15.87 2.87
N SER A 232 25.58 16.91 2.22
CA SER A 232 25.37 17.15 0.81
C SER A 232 26.64 16.79 0.05
N HIS A 233 26.46 16.12 -1.08
CA HIS A 233 27.54 15.64 -1.92
C HIS A 233 27.29 16.05 -3.36
N ALA A 234 28.33 16.39 -4.10
CA ALA A 234 28.19 16.70 -5.52
C ALA A 234 28.31 15.40 -6.33
N LEU A 235 27.30 15.04 -7.11
CA LEU A 235 27.35 13.89 -8.02
C LEU A 235 27.69 14.36 -9.43
N ASN A 236 28.75 13.80 -9.99
CA ASN A 236 29.19 14.11 -11.34
C ASN A 236 29.22 12.85 -12.21
N ILE A 237 28.75 13.00 -13.44
CA ILE A 237 28.60 11.93 -14.42
C ILE A 237 29.54 12.21 -15.59
N TYR A 238 30.33 11.21 -15.95
CA TYR A 238 31.34 11.30 -16.99
C TYR A 238 31.28 10.08 -17.91
N LEU A 239 31.99 10.17 -19.04
CA LEU A 239 32.27 9.05 -19.93
C LEU A 239 33.73 8.65 -19.77
N ASP A 240 34.01 7.36 -19.68
CA ASP A 240 35.38 6.87 -19.72
C ASP A 240 35.93 6.79 -21.16
N ASN A 241 37.15 6.29 -21.32
CA ASN A 241 37.81 6.19 -22.63
C ASN A 241 37.08 5.25 -23.62
N ASN A 242 36.19 4.40 -23.13
CA ASN A 242 35.38 3.48 -23.93
C ASN A 242 33.95 4.00 -24.12
N SER A 243 33.67 5.26 -23.77
CA SER A 243 32.34 5.86 -23.78
C SER A 243 31.35 5.14 -22.84
N ILE A 244 31.85 4.50 -21.78
CA ILE A 244 30.99 3.91 -20.74
C ILE A 244 30.72 4.98 -19.69
N PRO A 245 29.43 5.24 -19.35
CA PRO A 245 29.10 6.23 -18.35
C PRO A 245 29.49 5.75 -16.94
N TYR A 246 30.01 6.66 -16.12
CA TYR A 246 30.34 6.42 -14.72
C TYR A 246 30.02 7.64 -13.85
N VAL A 247 29.84 7.38 -12.56
CA VAL A 247 29.57 8.36 -11.51
C VAL A 247 30.82 8.56 -10.66
N THR A 248 31.01 9.80 -10.19
CA THR A 248 31.93 10.17 -9.11
C THR A 248 31.20 11.09 -8.13
N TYR A 249 31.70 11.22 -6.90
CA TYR A 249 31.16 12.16 -5.92
C TYR A 249 32.28 13.03 -5.29
N ASP A 250 31.94 14.26 -4.87
CA ASP A 250 32.81 15.22 -4.16
C ASP A 250 34.18 15.46 -4.82
N ASN A 251 34.21 15.49 -6.16
CA ASN A 251 35.44 15.63 -6.95
C ASN A 251 36.48 14.52 -6.72
N ASN A 252 36.09 13.39 -6.13
CA ASN A 252 36.95 12.21 -5.98
C ASN A 252 37.04 11.45 -7.31
N GLN A 253 37.73 12.04 -8.29
CA GLN A 253 37.89 11.49 -9.64
C GLN A 253 38.65 10.14 -9.67
N GLY A 254 39.30 9.77 -8.56
CA GLY A 254 40.00 8.50 -8.42
C GLY A 254 39.06 7.30 -8.25
N LEU A 255 37.82 7.51 -7.79
CA LEU A 255 36.82 6.46 -7.63
C LEU A 255 35.75 6.60 -8.70
N ARG A 256 35.67 5.60 -9.58
CA ARG A 256 34.66 5.53 -10.65
C ARG A 256 33.67 4.44 -10.31
N TYR A 257 32.39 4.78 -10.37
CA TYR A 257 31.31 3.84 -10.11
C TYR A 257 30.43 3.69 -11.34
N TYR A 258 30.25 2.45 -11.77
CA TYR A 258 29.49 2.08 -12.96
C TYR A 258 28.11 1.55 -12.59
N LYS A 259 27.27 1.33 -13.59
CA LYS A 259 25.98 0.65 -13.42
C LYS A 259 26.15 -0.69 -12.70
N GLY A 260 25.40 -0.89 -11.63
CA GLY A 260 25.45 -2.08 -10.78
C GLY A 260 26.37 -1.96 -9.56
N ASP A 261 27.26 -0.97 -9.53
CA ASP A 261 28.17 -0.75 -8.41
C ASP A 261 27.42 -0.23 -7.17
N VAL A 262 28.07 -0.40 -6.01
CA VAL A 262 27.62 0.13 -4.73
C VAL A 262 28.67 1.12 -4.22
N MET A 263 28.26 2.37 -4.08
CA MET A 263 29.00 3.44 -3.41
C MET A 263 28.80 3.36 -1.89
N ILE A 264 29.80 3.79 -1.12
CA ILE A 264 29.68 3.97 0.32
C ILE A 264 29.98 5.44 0.61
N ILE A 265 28.96 6.16 1.06
CA ILE A 265 29.02 7.60 1.34
C ILE A 265 28.44 7.80 2.72
N ASP A 266 29.21 8.38 3.64
CA ASP A 266 28.83 8.54 5.05
C ASP A 266 28.29 7.26 5.69
N ASN A 267 29.03 6.16 5.49
CA ASN A 267 28.66 4.80 5.92
C ASN A 267 27.33 4.27 5.35
N THR A 268 26.74 4.99 4.40
CA THR A 268 25.49 4.62 3.74
C THR A 268 25.80 3.95 2.41
N ARG A 269 25.18 2.80 2.16
CA ARG A 269 25.34 2.06 0.91
C ARG A 269 24.36 2.59 -0.13
N ILE A 270 24.88 3.00 -1.28
CA ILE A 270 24.10 3.57 -2.37
C ILE A 270 24.37 2.75 -3.63
N LYS A 271 23.33 2.17 -4.21
CA LYS A 271 23.42 1.40 -5.46
C LYS A 271 23.20 2.31 -6.66
N ILE A 272 24.00 2.12 -7.71
CA ILE A 272 23.77 2.72 -9.03
C ILE A 272 22.98 1.73 -9.86
N ASP A 273 21.70 2.00 -10.09
CA ASP A 273 20.84 1.13 -10.89
C ASP A 273 20.97 1.42 -12.38
N ASP A 274 21.13 2.69 -12.76
CA ASP A 274 21.39 3.08 -14.14
C ASP A 274 22.13 4.42 -14.26
N ILE A 275 22.73 4.67 -15.42
CA ILE A 275 23.34 5.97 -15.75
C ILE A 275 22.90 6.34 -17.17
N VAL A 276 22.14 7.43 -17.28
CA VAL A 276 21.57 7.92 -18.53
C VAL A 276 22.33 9.16 -18.97
N ILE A 277 22.83 9.13 -20.21
CA ILE A 277 23.48 10.27 -20.86
C ILE A 277 22.84 10.46 -22.24
N ASP A 278 21.93 11.41 -22.33
CA ASP A 278 21.35 11.88 -23.59
C ASP A 278 21.50 13.41 -23.68
N TYR A 279 22.55 13.83 -24.39
CA TYR A 279 22.85 15.24 -24.60
C TYR A 279 21.85 15.94 -25.54
N SER A 280 21.06 15.19 -26.33
CA SER A 280 20.09 15.79 -27.24
C SER A 280 18.87 16.33 -26.51
N THR A 281 18.49 15.65 -25.42
CA THR A 281 17.38 16.04 -24.53
C THR A 281 17.85 16.73 -23.24
N GLY A 282 19.17 16.77 -23.01
CA GLY A 282 19.77 17.25 -21.76
C GLY A 282 19.59 16.27 -20.59
N ARG A 283 19.12 15.04 -20.84
CA ARG A 283 18.89 14.02 -19.82
C ARG A 283 20.21 13.34 -19.45
N VAL A 284 20.94 13.96 -18.52
CA VAL A 284 22.17 13.40 -17.96
C VAL A 284 21.97 13.21 -16.46
N PHE A 285 21.71 11.97 -16.03
CA PHE A 285 21.43 11.63 -14.63
C PHE A 285 21.84 10.20 -14.28
N ALA A 286 22.07 9.96 -13.00
CA ALA A 286 22.24 8.63 -12.42
C ALA A 286 20.97 8.24 -11.69
N GLU A 287 20.47 7.04 -11.96
CA GLU A 287 19.40 6.43 -11.18
C GLU A 287 20.03 5.67 -10.02
N ILE A 288 19.76 6.12 -8.79
CA ILE A 288 20.38 5.58 -7.57
C ILE A 288 19.32 5.14 -6.56
N ARG A 289 19.76 4.28 -5.64
CA ARG A 289 19.01 3.88 -4.44
C ARG A 289 19.88 3.83 -3.21
N ILE A 290 19.43 4.44 -2.13
CA ILE A 290 19.95 4.15 -0.80
C ILE A 290 19.47 2.73 -0.43
N ILE A 291 20.39 1.77 -0.36
CA ILE A 291 20.09 0.35 -0.09
C ILE A 291 20.40 -0.05 1.36
N ASP A 292 20.69 0.94 2.20
CA ASP A 292 20.94 0.73 3.62
C ASP A 292 19.61 0.55 4.38
N ARG A 293 19.37 -0.66 4.88
CA ARG A 293 18.17 -0.96 5.69
C ARG A 293 18.23 -0.34 7.08
N ASN A 294 19.44 0.04 7.53
CA ASN A 294 19.67 0.76 8.77
C ASN A 294 19.79 2.27 8.50
N TYR A 295 19.21 2.76 7.41
CA TYR A 295 19.04 4.18 7.19
C TYR A 295 18.00 4.71 8.20
N GLU A 296 18.49 4.99 9.40
CA GLU A 296 17.68 5.49 10.51
C GLU A 296 17.26 6.92 10.21
N PHE A 297 15.97 7.12 10.02
CA PHE A 297 15.35 8.38 10.40
C PHE A 297 14.94 8.20 11.87
N TYR A 298 15.47 9.02 12.76
CA TYR A 298 15.25 8.90 14.20
C TYR A 298 13.77 9.08 14.55
N PHE A 299 13.26 8.27 15.48
CA PHE A 299 11.92 8.44 16.03
C PHE A 299 12.04 9.30 17.30
N GLN A 300 11.53 10.54 17.25
CA GLN A 300 11.23 11.28 18.47
C GLN A 300 9.71 11.33 18.60
N PRO A 301 9.10 10.56 19.52
CA PRO A 301 7.67 10.65 19.71
C PRO A 301 7.35 12.07 20.16
N SER A 302 6.59 12.81 19.35
CA SER A 302 5.93 14.01 19.84
C SER A 302 4.93 13.56 20.91
N MET A 303 4.87 14.28 22.04
CA MET A 303 3.91 14.01 23.12
C MET A 303 2.44 14.30 22.72
N LEU A 304 2.18 14.54 21.43
CA LEU A 304 0.91 14.99 20.85
C LEU A 304 0.44 14.09 19.69
N VAL A 305 0.75 12.79 19.72
CA VAL A 305 0.34 11.84 18.68
C VAL A 305 -0.74 10.92 19.26
N ASP A 306 -1.95 10.92 18.67
CA ASP A 306 -3.06 10.08 19.15
C ASP A 306 -2.76 8.57 18.99
N ALA A 307 -3.46 7.69 19.71
CA ALA A 307 -3.21 6.24 19.70
C ALA A 307 -3.36 5.56 18.31
N ASN A 308 -4.07 6.22 17.39
CA ASN A 308 -4.25 5.79 16.00
C ASN A 308 -3.32 6.51 15.01
N GLU A 309 -2.58 7.51 15.48
CA GLU A 309 -1.55 8.20 14.73
C GLU A 309 -0.20 7.61 15.12
N LYS A 310 0.70 7.44 14.15
CA LYS A 310 2.03 6.92 14.42
C LYS A 310 3.03 7.79 13.67
N SER A 311 4.02 8.32 14.38
CA SER A 311 5.13 9.05 13.75
C SER A 311 6.02 8.06 13.01
N LEU A 312 6.38 8.39 11.78
CA LEU A 312 7.21 7.56 10.93
C LEU A 312 8.70 7.83 11.14
N LEU A 313 9.14 9.09 11.01
CA LEU A 313 10.55 9.44 10.76
C LEU A 313 10.84 10.90 11.17
N ILE A 314 11.99 11.18 11.78
CA ILE A 314 12.59 12.51 12.00
C ILE A 314 14.07 12.45 11.61
N SER A 315 14.57 13.32 10.73
CA SER A 315 16.02 13.50 10.57
C SER A 315 16.51 14.53 11.59
N PHE A 316 17.49 14.21 12.44
CA PHE A 316 18.11 15.27 13.24
C PHE A 316 19.04 16.07 12.35
N ASN A 317 18.80 17.37 12.26
CA ASN A 317 19.85 18.33 12.45
C ASN A 317 19.25 19.57 13.08
N GLY A 318 20.04 20.35 13.81
CA GLY A 318 19.61 21.56 14.51
C GLY A 318 18.93 22.66 13.65
N TYR A 319 18.68 22.38 12.36
CA TYR A 319 18.11 23.27 11.36
C TYR A 319 17.08 22.62 10.40
N ALA A 320 16.86 21.29 10.41
CA ALA A 320 15.84 20.65 9.57
C ALA A 320 15.40 19.29 10.12
N ALA A 321 14.18 19.23 10.65
CA ALA A 321 13.57 18.04 11.21
C ALA A 321 12.35 17.64 10.37
N SER A 322 12.54 16.92 9.26
CA SER A 322 11.37 16.46 8.52
C SER A 322 10.65 15.37 9.31
N GLN A 323 9.49 15.71 9.88
CA GLN A 323 8.66 14.79 10.65
C GLN A 323 7.59 14.19 9.75
N LEU A 324 7.67 12.89 9.47
CA LEU A 324 6.57 12.16 8.84
C LEU A 324 5.67 11.57 9.92
N ASN A 325 4.37 11.67 9.74
CA ASN A 325 3.35 10.97 10.53
C ASN A 325 2.32 10.33 9.59
N TYR A 326 1.54 9.36 10.10
CA TYR A 326 0.50 8.72 9.32
C TYR A 326 -0.73 8.31 10.14
N TYR A 327 -1.83 8.10 9.42
CA TYR A 327 -3.11 7.59 9.90
C TYR A 327 -3.64 6.52 8.96
N ILE A 328 -4.22 5.46 9.51
CA ILE A 328 -4.92 4.41 8.75
C ILE A 328 -6.33 4.32 9.33
N THR A 329 -7.36 4.29 8.47
CA THR A 329 -8.73 4.18 8.97
C THR A 329 -8.95 2.88 9.73
N ARG A 330 -9.96 2.86 10.60
CA ARG A 330 -10.33 1.69 11.41
C ARG A 330 -10.51 0.40 10.60
N TYR A 331 -10.93 0.52 9.34
CA TYR A 331 -11.14 -0.62 8.42
C TYR A 331 -10.02 -0.78 7.40
N SER A 332 -8.91 -0.05 7.57
CA SER A 332 -7.79 0.00 6.63
C SER A 332 -8.14 0.39 5.20
N ASN A 333 -9.31 1.00 4.98
CA ASN A 333 -9.76 1.37 3.63
C ASN A 333 -8.89 2.47 3.03
N GLY A 334 -8.47 3.45 3.84
CA GLY A 334 -7.69 4.59 3.40
C GLY A 334 -6.50 4.86 4.32
N LYS A 335 -5.47 5.49 3.76
CA LYS A 335 -4.24 5.88 4.46
C LYS A 335 -4.01 7.39 4.29
N ALA A 336 -3.52 8.05 5.32
CA ALA A 336 -3.03 9.42 5.23
C ALA A 336 -1.60 9.49 5.75
N ALA A 337 -0.77 10.31 5.11
CA ALA A 337 0.59 10.60 5.53
C ALA A 337 0.85 12.10 5.44
N TRP A 338 1.63 12.65 6.37
CA TRP A 338 2.03 14.06 6.31
C TRP A 338 3.46 14.29 6.73
N ILE A 339 4.19 15.06 5.92
CA ILE A 339 5.59 15.42 6.16
C ILE A 339 5.66 16.90 6.51
N ASN A 340 6.14 17.19 7.71
CA ASN A 340 6.50 18.53 8.16
C ASN A 340 7.95 18.85 7.77
N ASP A 341 8.30 20.13 7.69
CA ASP A 341 9.64 20.65 7.40
C ASP A 341 10.32 19.96 6.20
N TYR A 342 9.56 19.74 5.13
CA TYR A 342 10.05 19.09 3.92
C TYR A 342 11.01 20.01 3.14
N SER A 343 12.17 19.48 2.77
CA SER A 343 13.11 20.15 1.86
C SER A 343 13.19 19.41 0.52
N GLU A 344 12.88 20.12 -0.57
CA GLU A 344 12.93 19.59 -1.95
C GLU A 344 14.35 19.28 -2.42
N GLU A 345 15.34 19.99 -1.86
CA GLU A 345 16.74 19.80 -2.22
C GLU A 345 17.29 18.47 -1.68
N ARG A 346 16.64 17.88 -0.67
CA ARG A 346 17.07 16.65 -0.03
C ARG A 346 16.62 15.41 -0.79
N THR A 347 17.55 14.80 -1.52
CA THR A 347 17.29 13.62 -2.35
C THR A 347 16.83 12.40 -1.55
N ASP A 348 17.31 12.23 -0.32
CA ASP A 348 16.84 11.17 0.58
C ASP A 348 15.37 11.37 0.99
N LEU A 349 14.93 12.61 1.23
CA LEU A 349 13.52 12.93 1.45
C LEU A 349 12.67 12.73 0.19
N ASN A 350 13.21 13.02 -0.99
CA ASN A 350 12.54 12.74 -2.27
C ASN A 350 12.34 11.22 -2.47
N GLN A 351 13.34 10.40 -2.12
CA GLN A 351 13.24 8.93 -2.14
C GLN A 351 12.15 8.46 -1.16
N LEU A 352 12.14 9.02 0.05
CA LEU A 352 11.11 8.76 1.05
C LEU A 352 9.72 9.18 0.57
N MET A 353 9.56 10.35 -0.04
CA MET A 353 8.29 10.83 -0.60
C MET A 353 7.71 9.83 -1.59
N LYS A 354 8.54 9.36 -2.53
CA LYS A 354 8.14 8.38 -3.53
C LYS A 354 7.79 7.03 -2.89
N ALA A 355 8.53 6.60 -1.86
CA ALA A 355 8.19 5.41 -1.07
C ALA A 355 6.85 5.53 -0.33
N ILE A 356 6.54 6.71 0.23
CA ILE A 356 5.25 6.99 0.87
C ILE A 356 4.12 6.93 -0.15
N ILE A 357 4.29 7.52 -1.33
CA ILE A 357 3.29 7.47 -2.40
C ILE A 357 3.01 6.03 -2.82
N LEU A 358 4.05 5.21 -2.98
CA LEU A 358 3.91 3.80 -3.24
C LEU A 358 3.10 3.13 -2.12
N TRP A 359 3.48 3.28 -0.87
CA TRP A 359 2.76 2.71 0.26
C TRP A 359 1.29 3.18 0.35
N LEU A 360 1.02 4.48 0.17
CA LEU A 360 -0.31 5.07 0.15
C LEU A 360 -1.18 4.51 -0.99
N SER A 361 -0.55 4.17 -2.12
CA SER A 361 -1.24 3.68 -3.31
C SER A 361 -1.51 2.17 -3.32
N GLU A 362 -0.97 1.41 -2.36
CA GLU A 362 -1.23 -0.02 -2.22
C GLU A 362 -2.73 -0.28 -2.19
N ASN A 363 -3.21 -1.29 -2.92
CA ASN A 363 -4.59 -1.69 -2.79
C ASN A 363 -4.82 -2.34 -1.42
N ILE A 364 -5.58 -1.68 -0.56
CA ILE A 364 -5.93 -2.17 0.77
C ILE A 364 -7.40 -2.61 0.85
N GLY A 365 -8.13 -2.53 -0.26
CA GLY A 365 -9.58 -2.61 -0.34
C GLY A 365 -10.22 -3.68 0.55
N TYR A 366 -10.82 -3.24 1.66
CA TYR A 366 -11.88 -3.98 2.34
C TYR A 366 -13.20 -3.31 1.98
N LYS A 367 -13.58 -3.34 0.70
CA LYS A 367 -15.01 -3.18 0.39
C LYS A 367 -15.67 -4.51 0.68
N GLU A 368 -16.30 -4.61 1.85
CA GLU A 368 -17.30 -5.64 2.09
C GLU A 368 -18.43 -5.41 1.08
N GLU A 369 -18.40 -6.11 -0.03
CA GLU A 369 -19.64 -6.33 -0.76
C GLU A 369 -20.60 -7.08 0.17
N LYS A 370 -21.85 -6.63 0.24
CA LYS A 370 -22.93 -7.35 0.92
C LYS A 370 -23.33 -8.58 0.10
N LEU A 371 -22.37 -9.44 -0.22
CA LEU A 371 -22.67 -10.79 -0.65
C LEU A 371 -23.33 -11.48 0.55
N LYS A 372 -24.48 -12.12 0.33
CA LYS A 372 -25.08 -13.00 1.32
C LYS A 372 -24.59 -14.41 1.01
N ASN A 373 -24.27 -15.18 2.05
CA ASN A 373 -23.97 -16.61 1.97
C ASN A 373 -22.73 -16.91 1.11
N TYR A 374 -21.63 -16.25 1.45
CA TYR A 374 -20.31 -16.47 0.86
C TYR A 374 -19.30 -16.83 1.94
N VAL A 375 -18.16 -17.40 1.52
CA VAL A 375 -17.00 -17.60 2.37
C VAL A 375 -15.80 -16.85 1.81
N THR A 376 -15.04 -16.22 2.70
CA THR A 376 -13.82 -15.48 2.33
C THR A 376 -12.59 -16.33 2.64
N VAL A 377 -11.73 -16.48 1.65
CA VAL A 377 -10.42 -17.10 1.81
C VAL A 377 -9.35 -16.04 1.59
N TYR A 378 -8.41 -15.97 2.52
CA TYR A 378 -7.19 -15.18 2.38
C TYR A 378 -6.01 -16.11 2.12
N TYR A 379 -5.19 -15.78 1.12
CA TYR A 379 -3.97 -16.50 0.79
C TYR A 379 -2.82 -15.51 0.62
N ILE A 380 -1.76 -15.69 1.40
CA ILE A 380 -0.55 -14.86 1.32
C ILE A 380 0.41 -15.51 0.34
N VAL A 381 0.78 -14.77 -0.69
CA VAL A 381 1.80 -15.18 -1.64
C VAL A 381 3.12 -14.62 -1.14
N SER A 382 4.05 -15.51 -0.78
CA SER A 382 5.37 -15.07 -0.36
C SER A 382 6.08 -14.39 -1.54
N GLY A 383 6.60 -13.20 -1.27
CA GLY A 383 7.47 -12.48 -2.18
C GLY A 383 8.79 -13.22 -2.40
N ASN A 384 9.54 -12.80 -3.40
CA ASN A 384 10.96 -13.11 -3.55
C ASN A 384 11.76 -11.80 -3.59
N PHE A 385 13.07 -11.85 -3.83
CA PHE A 385 13.90 -10.64 -3.89
C PHE A 385 13.40 -9.61 -4.92
N ASP A 386 12.69 -10.06 -5.95
CA ASP A 386 12.23 -9.23 -7.06
C ASP A 386 10.73 -8.94 -7.01
N PHE A 387 9.99 -9.44 -6.03
CA PHE A 387 8.53 -9.34 -6.01
C PHE A 387 7.97 -9.27 -4.61
N GLU A 388 7.12 -8.28 -4.34
CA GLU A 388 6.56 -8.08 -3.00
C GLU A 388 5.58 -9.18 -2.59
N PRO A 389 5.57 -9.54 -1.29
CA PRO A 389 4.51 -10.37 -0.76
C PRO A 389 3.19 -9.61 -0.80
N TYR A 390 2.18 -10.26 -1.37
CA TYR A 390 0.82 -9.74 -1.51
C TYR A 390 -0.18 -10.76 -1.00
N MET A 391 -1.41 -10.31 -0.79
CA MET A 391 -2.49 -11.17 -0.32
C MET A 391 -3.57 -11.26 -1.39
N ILE A 392 -4.10 -12.46 -1.60
CA ILE A 392 -5.30 -12.66 -2.39
C ILE A 392 -6.46 -12.89 -1.43
N LYS A 393 -7.48 -12.05 -1.56
CA LYS A 393 -8.79 -12.25 -0.95
C LYS A 393 -9.70 -12.86 -2.01
N MET A 394 -10.33 -13.97 -1.68
CA MET A 394 -11.26 -14.65 -2.58
C MET A 394 -12.59 -14.89 -1.86
N ASN A 395 -13.66 -14.26 -2.37
CA ASN A 395 -15.02 -14.50 -1.92
C ASN A 395 -15.62 -15.63 -2.78
N LEU A 396 -16.15 -16.67 -2.15
CA LEU A 396 -16.71 -17.84 -2.84
C LEU A 396 -18.15 -18.09 -2.41
N TRP A 397 -19.02 -18.42 -3.34
CA TRP A 397 -20.42 -18.79 -3.05
C TRP A 397 -20.96 -19.77 -4.08
N TYR A 398 -22.01 -20.51 -3.70
CA TYR A 398 -22.74 -21.36 -4.63
C TYR A 398 -23.81 -20.55 -5.40
N ILE A 399 -24.02 -20.90 -6.66
CA ILE A 399 -25.22 -20.52 -7.41
C ILE A 399 -26.19 -21.69 -7.31
N TYR A 400 -27.32 -21.46 -6.66
CA TYR A 400 -28.44 -22.41 -6.58
C TYR A 400 -29.46 -22.15 -7.67
#